data_AF-A0A6G9YH42-F1
#
_entry.id   AF-A0A6G9YH42-F1
#
_cell.length_a   1.000
_cell.length_b   1.000
_cell.length_c   1.000
_cell.angle_alpha   90.00
_cell.angle_beta   90.00
_cell.angle_gamma   90.00
#
_symmetry.space_group_name_H-M   'P 1'
#
loop_
_entity.id
_entity.type
_entity.pdbx_description
1 polymer ?
#
loop_
_entity_poly.entity_id
_entity_poly.type
_entity_poly.pdbx_seq_one_letter_code
_entity_poly.pdbx_strand_id
1 'polypeptide(L)'
;MKYFNTTGPCDEDLHYMLPAAQRITDADRHIARGQYFVVHAPRQTGKTTSLAALARELTAEGRYVALHFSCEVAVPFGDDFTGAVREILARIRAAAEAADLPSELLPPTPWPESSPGSALVTGLTAWTRQCPRPLVLFFDEIDAIRGDSLVSVLRQLRDGYTTNRKGFVHAVVLCGMRDVRDYKSASGGDPTRLSSSSPFNIKVDSIRIGDFTRAEVATLYAQHTAATGQEFSCAALDLAYYYTQGQPWLVNALAAEVIDKMRIQTTITDDHIDEAKERLILARATHLDSLVAKLTEPRVQRVIEPLIAGTMTPLDLTFNDDVTYVRDLGLIANDKTVRIANPIYNEVIVRVLGAGVENNIHVEPASFRLPDGRLDFPRLLTEFAAFWKKDGEILTAKQNYHETAPQLVLMAYLHRIVNGGGHIDREYGIGHGRIDLLVRQPYTGTDGHRAEQREAIELKVWRDKQADPLSEGLTQLDGYLDRLGLPTGVLAIFDRRTDAAPITDRTTFSTATTPAGREVTLLRA
;
A
#
# COMPACT_ATOMS: atom_id res chain seq x y z
N MET A 1 -10.08 28.01 -2.37
CA MET A 1 -9.03 27.73 -1.37
C MET A 1 -8.52 26.33 -1.65
N LYS A 2 -7.20 26.12 -1.64
CA LYS A 2 -6.63 24.80 -1.94
C LYS A 2 -6.89 23.80 -0.81
N TYR A 3 -6.94 22.51 -1.14
CA TYR A 3 -7.16 21.42 -0.18
C TYR A 3 -6.27 20.20 -0.47
N PHE A 4 -6.16 19.28 0.49
CA PHE A 4 -5.42 18.02 0.32
C PHE A 4 -6.30 17.01 -0.42
N ASN A 5 -5.81 16.49 -1.55
CA ASN A 5 -6.63 15.61 -2.38
C ASN A 5 -6.36 14.12 -2.10
N THR A 6 -7.44 13.35 -2.00
CA THR A 6 -7.40 11.89 -1.77
C THR A 6 -8.07 11.09 -2.89
N THR A 7 -8.61 11.76 -3.92
CA THR A 7 -9.37 11.13 -5.01
C THR A 7 -8.95 11.65 -6.38
N GLY A 8 -8.72 10.73 -7.32
CA GLY A 8 -8.34 11.08 -8.69
C GLY A 8 -6.98 11.81 -8.80
N PRO A 9 -6.66 12.32 -10.00
CA PRO A 9 -5.47 13.14 -10.23
C PRO A 9 -5.51 14.45 -9.43
N CYS A 10 -4.34 15.02 -9.14
CA CYS A 10 -4.27 16.34 -8.52
C CYS A 10 -4.36 17.44 -9.59
N ASP A 11 -5.00 18.55 -9.21
CA ASP A 11 -5.14 19.77 -9.99
C ASP A 11 -4.37 20.88 -9.27
N GLU A 12 -3.49 21.58 -9.98
CA GLU A 12 -2.60 22.59 -9.41
C GLU A 12 -3.35 23.82 -8.90
N ASP A 13 -4.55 24.12 -9.39
CA ASP A 13 -5.35 25.26 -8.95
C ASP A 13 -6.17 24.93 -7.70
N LEU A 14 -6.54 23.66 -7.55
CA LEU A 14 -7.43 23.20 -6.47
C LEU A 14 -6.68 22.54 -5.31
N HIS A 15 -5.52 21.94 -5.53
CA HIS A 15 -4.89 21.07 -4.54
C HIS A 15 -3.51 21.54 -4.08
N TYR A 16 -3.19 21.19 -2.83
CA TYR A 16 -1.80 21.18 -2.37
C TYR A 16 -1.08 20.00 -3.03
N MET A 17 0.05 20.27 -3.67
CA MET A 17 0.83 19.24 -4.35
C MET A 17 2.28 19.65 -4.52
N LEU A 18 3.17 18.65 -4.51
CA LEU A 18 4.57 18.83 -4.89
C LEU A 18 4.71 18.90 -6.43
N PRO A 19 5.81 19.44 -6.97
CA PRO A 19 6.06 19.50 -8.40
C PRO A 19 5.95 18.11 -9.05
N ALA A 20 4.86 17.86 -9.76
CA ALA A 20 4.50 16.49 -10.15
C ALA A 20 5.39 15.93 -11.25
N ALA A 21 5.78 16.73 -12.24
CA ALA A 21 6.66 16.28 -13.33
C ALA A 21 8.05 15.86 -12.82
N GLN A 22 8.60 16.58 -11.84
CA GLN A 22 9.92 16.31 -11.25
C GLN A 22 10.00 14.96 -10.52
N ARG A 23 8.85 14.33 -10.22
CA ARG A 23 8.80 13.02 -9.59
C ARG A 23 9.18 11.88 -10.55
N ILE A 24 9.18 12.13 -11.85
CA ILE A 24 9.68 11.18 -12.86
C ILE A 24 11.13 11.54 -13.15
N THR A 25 12.03 11.11 -12.27
CA THR A 25 13.46 11.40 -12.36
C THR A 25 14.06 10.97 -13.69
N ASP A 26 15.00 11.74 -14.24
CA ASP A 26 15.67 11.51 -15.53
C ASP A 26 14.76 11.51 -16.78
N ALA A 27 13.45 11.78 -16.65
CA ALA A 27 12.52 11.78 -17.79
C ALA A 27 12.99 12.72 -18.92
N ASP A 28 13.38 13.95 -18.59
CA ASP A 28 13.84 14.93 -19.58
C ASP A 28 15.05 14.44 -20.37
N ARG A 29 15.98 13.75 -19.69
CA ARG A 29 17.17 13.17 -20.34
C ARG A 29 16.78 12.07 -21.32
N HIS A 30 15.87 11.19 -20.93
CA HIS A 30 15.40 10.11 -21.80
C HIS A 30 14.60 10.64 -22.97
N ILE A 31 13.71 11.61 -22.73
CA ILE A 31 12.89 12.25 -23.76
C ILE A 31 13.77 13.03 -24.74
N ALA A 32 14.74 13.82 -24.28
CA ALA A 32 15.66 14.54 -25.16
C ALA A 32 16.48 13.62 -26.07
N ARG A 33 16.78 12.39 -25.62
CA ARG A 33 17.45 11.35 -26.41
C ARG A 33 16.47 10.54 -27.27
N GLY A 34 15.18 10.81 -27.17
CA GLY A 34 14.11 10.07 -27.81
C GLY A 34 14.06 8.60 -27.40
N GLN A 35 14.33 8.31 -26.14
CA GLN A 35 14.35 6.94 -25.65
C GLN A 35 12.95 6.52 -25.18
N TYR A 36 12.67 5.22 -25.30
CA TYR A 36 11.46 4.64 -24.74
C TYR A 36 11.78 4.08 -23.36
N PHE A 37 10.94 4.39 -22.38
CA PHE A 37 11.17 3.98 -20.99
C PHE A 37 9.86 3.68 -20.28
N VAL A 38 9.99 3.07 -19.11
CA VAL A 38 8.86 2.64 -18.29
C VAL A 38 8.80 3.50 -17.06
N VAL A 39 7.60 3.89 -16.65
CA VAL A 39 7.33 4.49 -15.36
C VAL A 39 6.45 3.52 -14.57
N HIS A 40 6.86 3.15 -13.37
CA HIS A 40 6.04 2.25 -12.55
C HIS A 40 5.99 2.72 -11.10
N ALA A 41 4.87 2.47 -10.44
CA ALA A 41 4.72 2.65 -9.02
C ALA A 41 3.43 1.97 -8.53
N PRO A 42 3.35 1.64 -7.23
CA PRO A 42 2.13 1.16 -6.61
C PRO A 42 0.92 2.08 -6.85
N ARG A 43 -0.29 1.57 -6.54
CA ARG A 43 -1.51 2.39 -6.60
C ARG A 43 -1.41 3.61 -5.69
N GLN A 44 -2.08 4.70 -6.08
CA GLN A 44 -2.21 5.93 -5.29
C GLN A 44 -0.87 6.64 -4.96
N THR A 45 0.14 6.51 -5.82
CA THR A 45 1.44 7.19 -5.70
C THR A 45 1.54 8.48 -6.52
N GLY A 46 0.49 8.85 -7.27
CA GLY A 46 0.47 10.06 -8.11
C GLY A 46 1.03 9.88 -9.53
N LYS A 47 1.02 8.66 -10.07
CA LYS A 47 1.47 8.34 -11.44
C LYS A 47 0.80 9.22 -12.50
N THR A 48 -0.53 9.14 -12.59
CA THR A 48 -1.34 9.90 -13.54
C THR A 48 -1.12 11.40 -13.41
N THR A 49 -1.10 11.93 -12.18
CA THR A 49 -0.76 13.35 -11.93
C THR A 49 0.61 13.72 -12.49
N SER A 50 1.63 12.88 -12.27
CA SER A 50 3.01 13.16 -12.70
C SER A 50 3.16 13.10 -14.22
N LEU A 51 2.53 12.13 -14.88
CA LEU A 51 2.54 11.99 -16.33
C LEU A 51 1.80 13.14 -17.02
N ALA A 52 0.60 13.48 -16.53
CA ALA A 52 -0.19 14.57 -17.09
C ALA A 52 0.54 15.92 -16.93
N ALA A 53 1.16 16.16 -15.77
CA ALA A 53 1.97 17.35 -15.55
C ALA A 53 3.16 17.42 -16.51
N LEU A 54 3.93 16.33 -16.65
CA LEU A 54 5.07 16.28 -17.56
C LEU A 54 4.66 16.45 -19.03
N ALA A 55 3.54 15.85 -19.46
CA ALA A 55 3.02 16.02 -20.81
C ALA A 55 2.63 17.48 -21.11
N ARG A 56 1.97 18.15 -20.15
CA ARG A 56 1.61 19.56 -20.27
C ARG A 56 2.85 20.46 -20.30
N GLU A 57 3.83 20.23 -19.43
CA GLU A 57 5.10 20.99 -19.40
C GLU A 57 5.84 20.88 -20.74
N LEU A 58 6.03 19.66 -21.26
CA LEU A 58 6.73 19.42 -22.53
C LEU A 58 6.01 20.05 -23.74
N THR A 59 4.68 20.06 -23.72
CA THR A 59 3.89 20.72 -24.77
C THR A 59 3.98 22.23 -24.67
N ALA A 60 3.91 22.78 -23.45
CA ALA A 60 4.02 24.21 -23.19
C ALA A 60 5.41 24.79 -23.55
N GLU A 61 6.48 24.01 -23.39
CA GLU A 61 7.82 24.36 -23.86
C GLU A 61 7.91 24.55 -25.39
N GLY A 62 6.94 24.02 -26.15
CA GLY A 62 6.86 24.15 -27.60
C GLY A 62 7.83 23.27 -28.40
N ARG A 63 8.71 22.51 -27.74
CA ARG A 63 9.66 21.59 -28.39
C ARG A 63 9.01 20.30 -28.87
N TYR A 64 7.97 19.83 -28.19
CA TYR A 64 7.30 18.56 -28.44
C TYR A 64 5.79 18.74 -28.56
N VAL A 65 5.13 17.73 -29.13
CA VAL A 65 3.71 17.47 -28.84
C VAL A 65 3.68 16.29 -27.89
N ALA A 66 3.35 16.56 -26.63
CA ALA A 66 3.39 15.58 -25.57
C ALA A 66 1.97 15.30 -25.04
N LEU A 67 1.54 14.05 -25.11
CA LEU A 67 0.16 13.68 -24.77
C LEU A 67 0.10 12.50 -23.82
N HIS A 68 -0.68 12.69 -22.76
CA HIS A 68 -1.04 11.66 -21.79
C HIS A 68 -2.45 11.14 -22.09
N PHE A 69 -2.62 9.83 -21.98
CA PHE A 69 -3.91 9.17 -22.11
C PHE A 69 -3.91 7.82 -21.38
N SER A 70 -5.08 7.40 -20.87
CA SER A 70 -5.25 6.07 -20.27
C SER A 70 -5.53 5.00 -21.32
N CYS A 71 -4.91 3.85 -21.12
CA CYS A 71 -5.10 2.64 -21.91
C CYS A 71 -6.26 1.77 -21.41
N GLU A 72 -6.89 2.11 -20.28
CA GLU A 72 -8.02 1.33 -19.72
C GLU A 72 -9.21 1.20 -20.68
N VAL A 73 -9.35 2.14 -21.61
CA VAL A 73 -10.36 2.11 -22.68
C VAL A 73 -10.31 0.83 -23.52
N ALA A 74 -9.15 0.18 -23.59
CA ALA A 74 -8.95 -1.04 -24.36
C ALA A 74 -9.27 -2.32 -23.55
N VAL A 75 -9.50 -2.22 -22.24
CA VAL A 75 -9.80 -3.39 -21.37
C VAL A 75 -11.03 -4.19 -21.82
N PRO A 76 -12.16 -3.57 -22.22
CA PRO A 76 -13.35 -4.31 -22.64
C PRO A 76 -13.15 -5.21 -23.87
N PHE A 77 -12.09 -4.98 -24.66
CA PHE A 77 -11.81 -5.75 -25.87
C PHE A 77 -11.11 -7.09 -25.59
N GLY A 78 -10.58 -7.32 -24.39
CA GLY A 78 -9.91 -8.58 -24.05
C GLY A 78 -8.79 -8.90 -25.06
N ASP A 79 -8.90 -10.05 -25.74
CA ASP A 79 -7.96 -10.49 -26.78
C ASP A 79 -8.26 -9.96 -28.19
N ASP A 80 -9.33 -9.18 -28.40
CA ASP A 80 -9.57 -8.45 -29.65
C ASP A 80 -8.58 -7.28 -29.79
N PHE A 81 -7.36 -7.61 -30.21
CA PHE A 81 -6.29 -6.64 -30.40
C PHE A 81 -6.61 -5.60 -31.50
N THR A 82 -7.53 -5.89 -32.42
CA THR A 82 -7.90 -4.94 -33.47
C THR A 82 -8.81 -3.85 -32.92
N GLY A 83 -9.83 -4.25 -32.15
CA GLY A 83 -10.69 -3.32 -31.41
C GLY A 83 -9.90 -2.49 -30.38
N ALA A 84 -9.05 -3.15 -29.59
CA ALA A 84 -8.21 -2.49 -28.59
C ALA A 84 -7.31 -1.39 -29.18
N VAL A 85 -6.60 -1.69 -30.27
CA VAL A 85 -5.71 -0.72 -30.93
C VAL A 85 -6.50 0.44 -31.55
N ARG A 86 -7.66 0.16 -32.15
CA ARG A 86 -8.53 1.20 -32.71
C ARG A 86 -8.99 2.16 -31.62
N GLU A 87 -9.38 1.64 -30.47
CA GLU A 87 -9.83 2.45 -29.34
C GLU A 87 -8.67 3.28 -28.75
N ILE A 88 -7.46 2.74 -28.68
CA ILE A 88 -6.28 3.51 -28.27
C ILE A 88 -6.02 4.68 -29.23
N LEU A 89 -6.10 4.48 -30.56
CA LEU A 89 -5.97 5.55 -31.53
C LEU A 89 -7.08 6.60 -31.42
N ALA A 90 -8.31 6.18 -31.13
CA ALA A 90 -9.42 7.08 -30.85
C ALA A 90 -9.16 7.92 -29.58
N ARG A 91 -8.65 7.28 -28.52
CA ARG A 91 -8.31 7.95 -27.26
C ARG A 91 -7.14 8.92 -27.41
N ILE A 92 -6.12 8.60 -28.21
CA ILE A 92 -5.03 9.53 -28.55
C ILE A 92 -5.58 10.79 -29.20
N ARG A 93 -6.51 10.64 -30.16
CA ARG A 93 -7.19 11.79 -30.79
C ARG A 93 -7.99 12.60 -29.77
N ALA A 94 -8.82 11.94 -28.97
CA ALA A 94 -9.62 12.63 -27.97
C ALA A 94 -8.75 13.40 -26.97
N ALA A 95 -7.58 12.87 -26.59
CA ALA A 95 -6.62 13.57 -25.75
C ALA A 95 -5.99 14.78 -26.44
N ALA A 96 -5.65 14.67 -27.73
CA ALA A 96 -5.14 15.79 -28.52
C ALA A 96 -6.17 16.93 -28.67
N GLU A 97 -7.45 16.57 -28.88
CA GLU A 97 -8.56 17.52 -28.96
C GLU A 97 -8.85 18.16 -27.60
N ALA A 98 -8.86 17.38 -26.51
CA ALA A 98 -9.07 17.89 -25.16
C ALA A 98 -7.93 18.81 -24.68
N ALA A 99 -6.71 18.62 -25.21
CA ALA A 99 -5.57 19.50 -24.98
C ALA A 99 -5.59 20.78 -25.84
N ASP A 100 -6.65 20.99 -26.65
CA ASP A 100 -6.83 22.14 -27.55
C ASP A 100 -5.61 22.37 -28.46
N LEU A 101 -5.06 21.26 -29.00
CA LEU A 101 -3.91 21.36 -29.89
C LEU A 101 -4.30 22.04 -31.22
N PRO A 102 -3.47 22.98 -31.72
CA PRO A 102 -3.63 23.54 -33.06
C PRO A 102 -3.79 22.47 -34.14
N SER A 103 -4.56 22.79 -35.19
CA SER A 103 -4.89 21.84 -36.26
C SER A 103 -3.69 21.19 -36.95
N GLU A 104 -2.55 21.90 -37.03
CA GLU A 104 -1.28 21.40 -37.56
C GLU A 104 -0.60 20.36 -36.67
N LEU A 105 -0.95 20.32 -35.38
CA LEU A 105 -0.42 19.37 -34.38
C LEU A 105 -1.34 18.16 -34.18
N LEU A 106 -2.58 18.22 -34.65
CA LEU A 106 -3.57 17.14 -34.49
C LEU A 106 -3.23 15.88 -35.31
N PRO A 107 -3.69 14.70 -34.86
CA PRO A 107 -3.57 13.47 -35.66
C PRO A 107 -4.42 13.49 -36.95
N PRO A 108 -4.02 12.72 -37.98
CA PRO A 108 -4.67 12.71 -39.29
C PRO A 108 -6.12 12.23 -39.20
N THR A 109 -7.08 12.94 -39.81
CA THR A 109 -8.51 12.61 -39.76
C THR A 109 -9.06 12.29 -41.15
N PRO A 110 -9.56 11.06 -41.41
CA PRO A 110 -9.52 9.89 -40.54
C PRO A 110 -8.08 9.34 -40.37
N TRP A 111 -7.90 8.44 -39.39
CA TRP A 111 -6.69 7.62 -39.34
C TRP A 111 -6.57 6.81 -40.64
N PRO A 112 -5.35 6.56 -41.16
CA PRO A 112 -5.16 5.81 -42.40
C PRO A 112 -5.67 4.38 -42.27
N GLU A 113 -6.19 3.84 -43.38
CA GLU A 113 -6.53 2.42 -43.44
C GLU A 113 -5.29 1.54 -43.28
N SER A 114 -5.44 0.43 -42.57
CA SER A 114 -4.33 -0.44 -42.19
C SER A 114 -4.81 -1.88 -42.02
N SER A 115 -3.92 -2.85 -42.21
CA SER A 115 -4.21 -4.25 -41.90
C SER A 115 -4.34 -4.48 -40.38
N PRO A 116 -5.10 -5.50 -39.94
CA PRO A 116 -5.11 -5.92 -38.54
C PRO A 116 -3.68 -6.14 -38.01
N GLY A 117 -3.37 -5.54 -36.85
CA GLY A 117 -2.05 -5.64 -36.23
C GLY A 117 -1.00 -4.64 -36.73
N SER A 118 -1.35 -3.71 -37.65
CA SER A 118 -0.47 -2.62 -38.08
C SER A 118 -1.05 -1.21 -37.87
N ALA A 119 -2.26 -1.11 -37.33
CA ALA A 119 -2.98 0.15 -37.20
C ALA A 119 -2.25 1.19 -36.34
N LEU A 120 -1.67 0.79 -35.21
CA LEU A 120 -0.96 1.71 -34.31
C LEU A 120 0.30 2.26 -34.99
N VAL A 121 1.12 1.38 -35.57
CA VAL A 121 2.36 1.80 -36.24
C VAL A 121 2.06 2.67 -37.47
N THR A 122 1.03 2.33 -38.25
CA THR A 122 0.63 3.10 -39.44
C THR A 122 0.08 4.47 -39.05
N GLY A 123 -0.83 4.51 -38.07
CA GLY A 123 -1.43 5.76 -37.58
C GLY A 123 -0.40 6.71 -36.99
N LEU A 124 0.45 6.22 -36.08
CA LEU A 124 1.48 7.05 -35.43
C LEU A 124 2.56 7.52 -36.43
N THR A 125 2.91 6.70 -37.43
CA THR A 125 3.79 7.13 -38.52
C THR A 125 3.17 8.25 -39.34
N ALA A 126 1.89 8.12 -39.70
CA ALA A 126 1.17 9.15 -40.45
C ALA A 126 1.09 10.48 -39.68
N TRP A 127 0.82 10.42 -38.37
CA TRP A 127 0.82 11.61 -37.53
C TRP A 127 2.20 12.24 -37.43
N THR A 128 3.27 11.46 -37.21
CA THR A 128 4.64 11.99 -37.14
C THR A 128 5.06 12.69 -38.45
N ARG A 129 4.55 12.24 -39.61
CA ARG A 129 4.83 12.89 -40.90
C ARG A 129 4.12 14.24 -41.07
N GLN A 130 2.93 14.38 -40.49
CA GLN A 130 2.13 15.61 -40.58
C GLN A 130 2.52 16.62 -39.50
N CYS A 131 2.86 16.14 -38.30
CA CYS A 131 3.15 16.99 -37.16
C CYS A 131 4.53 17.65 -37.32
N PRO A 132 4.63 18.99 -37.28
CA PRO A 132 5.91 19.69 -37.38
C PRO A 132 6.82 19.50 -36.16
N ARG A 133 6.30 18.91 -35.07
CA ARG A 133 7.02 18.71 -33.80
C ARG A 133 7.14 17.22 -33.47
N PRO A 134 8.23 16.79 -32.82
CA PRO A 134 8.38 15.40 -32.40
C PRO A 134 7.32 15.01 -31.36
N LEU A 135 6.75 13.81 -31.51
CA LEU A 135 5.69 13.29 -30.63
C LEU A 135 6.26 12.60 -29.39
N VAL A 136 5.72 12.91 -28.21
CA VAL A 136 6.00 12.22 -26.94
C VAL A 136 4.69 11.67 -26.38
N LEU A 137 4.56 10.35 -26.25
CA LEU A 137 3.30 9.72 -25.86
C LEU A 137 3.43 8.97 -24.53
N PHE A 138 2.55 9.29 -23.59
CA PHE A 138 2.46 8.64 -22.28
C PHE A 138 1.25 7.69 -22.26
N PHE A 139 1.54 6.39 -22.35
CA PHE A 139 0.56 5.31 -22.26
C PHE A 139 0.35 4.97 -20.79
N ASP A 140 -0.63 5.62 -20.15
CA ASP A 140 -0.97 5.34 -18.76
C ASP A 140 -1.81 4.08 -18.62
N GLU A 141 -1.63 3.37 -17.50
CA GLU A 141 -2.32 2.11 -17.18
C GLU A 141 -2.24 1.06 -18.31
N ILE A 142 -1.10 0.98 -19.00
CA ILE A 142 -0.91 0.01 -20.09
C ILE A 142 -0.98 -1.44 -19.56
N ASP A 143 -0.71 -1.64 -18.27
CA ASP A 143 -0.82 -2.93 -17.57
C ASP A 143 -2.26 -3.36 -17.26
N ALA A 144 -3.25 -2.49 -17.52
CA ALA A 144 -4.66 -2.86 -17.48
C ALA A 144 -5.03 -3.76 -18.66
N ILE A 145 -4.42 -3.55 -19.83
CA ILE A 145 -4.58 -4.40 -21.02
C ILE A 145 -3.81 -5.71 -20.80
N ARG A 146 -4.38 -6.84 -21.26
CA ARG A 146 -3.77 -8.17 -21.13
C ARG A 146 -3.81 -8.95 -22.44
N GLY A 147 -3.17 -10.11 -22.44
CA GLY A 147 -3.26 -11.08 -23.54
C GLY A 147 -2.78 -10.52 -24.87
N ASP A 148 -3.48 -10.88 -25.94
CA ASP A 148 -3.06 -10.58 -27.32
C ASP A 148 -3.10 -9.07 -27.62
N SER A 149 -4.00 -8.33 -26.98
CA SER A 149 -4.12 -6.88 -27.12
C SER A 149 -2.87 -6.15 -26.62
N LEU A 150 -2.37 -6.50 -25.43
CA LEU A 150 -1.14 -5.91 -24.88
C LEU A 150 0.06 -6.26 -25.77
N VAL A 151 0.17 -7.53 -26.16
CA VAL A 151 1.28 -8.00 -27.01
C VAL A 151 1.29 -7.26 -28.35
N SER A 152 0.12 -7.05 -28.96
CA SER A 152 -0.02 -6.33 -30.23
C SER A 152 0.44 -4.88 -30.12
N VAL A 153 -0.01 -4.14 -29.10
CA VAL A 153 0.40 -2.74 -28.88
C VAL A 153 1.91 -2.64 -28.70
N LEU A 154 2.49 -3.46 -27.82
CA LEU A 154 3.93 -3.42 -27.53
C LEU A 154 4.79 -3.79 -28.75
N ARG A 155 4.36 -4.78 -29.55
CA ARG A 155 5.07 -5.18 -30.77
C ARG A 155 5.04 -4.09 -31.84
N GLN A 156 3.90 -3.41 -32.02
CA GLN A 156 3.78 -2.32 -33.00
C GLN A 156 4.61 -1.10 -32.61
N LEU A 157 4.65 -0.74 -31.32
CA LEU A 157 5.54 0.32 -30.81
C LEU A 157 7.01 -0.04 -31.02
N ARG A 158 7.37 -1.30 -30.77
CA ARG A 158 8.74 -1.81 -31.01
C ARG A 158 9.11 -1.75 -32.48
N ASP A 159 8.23 -2.22 -33.35
CA ASP A 159 8.45 -2.24 -34.79
C ASP A 159 8.75 -0.82 -35.30
N GLY A 160 7.88 0.16 -35.01
CA GLY A 160 8.09 1.55 -35.44
C GLY A 160 9.39 2.16 -34.89
N TYR A 161 9.74 1.90 -33.64
CA TYR A 161 11.00 2.39 -33.05
C TYR A 161 12.25 1.80 -33.71
N THR A 162 12.23 0.50 -34.02
CA THR A 162 13.39 -0.22 -34.57
C THR A 162 13.56 -0.02 -36.07
N THR A 163 12.47 0.10 -36.83
CA THR A 163 12.50 0.18 -38.30
C THR A 163 12.52 1.61 -38.82
N ASN A 164 11.89 2.56 -38.13
CA ASN A 164 11.72 3.94 -38.60
C ASN A 164 11.95 4.97 -37.48
N ARG A 165 13.11 4.92 -36.83
CA ARG A 165 13.41 5.76 -35.66
C ARG A 165 13.22 7.27 -35.86
N LYS A 166 13.55 7.79 -37.06
CA LYS A 166 13.45 9.24 -37.37
C LYS A 166 12.04 9.68 -37.80
N GLY A 167 11.23 8.77 -38.34
CA GLY A 167 9.89 9.06 -38.85
C GLY A 167 8.77 8.46 -38.02
N PHE A 168 9.05 8.17 -36.75
CA PHE A 168 8.13 7.59 -35.78
C PHE A 168 8.18 8.38 -34.47
N VAL A 169 7.34 7.99 -33.49
CA VAL A 169 7.21 8.67 -32.20
C VAL A 169 8.58 8.90 -31.56
N HIS A 170 8.84 10.13 -31.11
CA HIS A 170 10.14 10.53 -30.60
C HIS A 170 10.46 9.82 -29.29
N ALA A 171 9.53 9.83 -28.34
CA ALA A 171 9.64 9.09 -27.08
C ALA A 171 8.29 8.49 -26.68
N VAL A 172 8.33 7.30 -26.08
CA VAL A 172 7.16 6.61 -25.53
C VAL A 172 7.44 6.28 -24.07
N VAL A 173 6.49 6.64 -23.23
CA VAL A 173 6.52 6.34 -21.80
C VAL A 173 5.38 5.37 -21.51
N LEU A 174 5.74 4.16 -21.10
CA LEU A 174 4.76 3.15 -20.67
C LEU A 174 4.60 3.24 -19.17
N CYS A 175 3.39 3.48 -18.68
CA CYS A 175 3.11 3.56 -17.26
C CYS A 175 2.15 2.49 -16.76
N GLY A 176 2.47 1.91 -15.60
CA GLY A 176 1.61 0.93 -14.94
C GLY A 176 2.01 0.69 -13.48
N MET A 177 1.42 -0.34 -12.86
CA MET A 177 1.79 -0.79 -11.51
C MET A 177 3.10 -1.59 -11.49
N ARG A 178 3.45 -2.25 -12.60
CA ARG A 178 4.58 -3.19 -12.68
C ARG A 178 5.61 -2.77 -13.71
N ASP A 179 6.84 -3.26 -13.55
CA ASP A 179 7.82 -3.22 -14.61
C ASP A 179 7.35 -4.08 -15.81
N VAL A 180 7.56 -3.60 -17.04
CA VAL A 180 7.38 -4.36 -18.30
C VAL A 180 8.01 -5.77 -18.29
N ARG A 181 9.04 -6.02 -17.48
CA ARG A 181 9.63 -7.35 -17.26
C ARG A 181 8.58 -8.37 -16.78
N ASP A 182 7.53 -7.91 -16.11
CA ASP A 182 6.40 -8.71 -15.61
C ASP A 182 5.26 -8.85 -16.63
N TYR A 183 5.29 -8.14 -17.77
CA TYR A 183 4.32 -8.36 -18.85
C TYR A 183 4.46 -9.76 -19.48
N LYS A 184 5.54 -10.49 -19.18
CA LYS A 184 5.68 -11.92 -19.47
C LYS A 184 4.49 -12.74 -18.93
N SER A 185 4.10 -12.49 -17.67
CA SER A 185 3.01 -13.20 -17.01
C SER A 185 1.62 -12.71 -17.47
N ALA A 186 1.50 -11.43 -17.86
CA ALA A 186 0.26 -10.86 -18.39
C ALA A 186 -0.04 -11.25 -19.84
N SER A 187 0.98 -11.71 -20.58
CA SER A 187 0.89 -12.20 -21.97
C SER A 187 0.54 -13.69 -22.07
N GLY A 188 0.10 -14.33 -20.98
CA GLY A 188 -0.25 -15.75 -20.96
C GLY A 188 0.93 -16.72 -21.11
N GLY A 189 2.16 -16.25 -20.96
CA GLY A 189 3.35 -17.11 -21.01
C GLY A 189 3.42 -18.03 -19.78
N ASP A 190 3.67 -19.32 -20.02
CA ASP A 190 4.02 -20.28 -18.97
C ASP A 190 5.26 -19.78 -18.21
N PRO A 191 5.17 -19.52 -16.88
CA PRO A 191 6.29 -19.02 -16.08
C PRO A 191 7.53 -19.91 -16.14
N THR A 192 7.36 -21.19 -16.49
CA THR A 192 8.44 -22.18 -16.58
C THR A 192 9.16 -22.19 -17.93
N ARG A 193 8.62 -21.54 -18.96
CA ARG A 193 9.25 -21.45 -20.29
C ARG A 193 10.16 -20.23 -20.37
N LEU A 194 11.45 -20.43 -20.06
CA LEU A 194 12.53 -19.43 -20.11
C LEU A 194 12.80 -18.76 -21.49
N SER A 195 11.98 -18.97 -22.54
CA SER A 195 12.39 -18.66 -23.93
C SER A 195 11.57 -17.61 -24.71
N SER A 196 10.58 -16.90 -24.15
CA SER A 196 9.97 -15.77 -24.87
C SER A 196 10.54 -14.42 -24.40
N SER A 197 11.32 -13.77 -25.28
CA SER A 197 11.84 -12.42 -25.06
C SER A 197 10.69 -11.42 -24.85
N SER A 198 10.82 -10.47 -23.91
CA SER A 198 9.83 -9.40 -23.70
C SER A 198 9.45 -8.75 -25.04
N PRO A 199 8.14 -8.56 -25.33
CA PRO A 199 7.70 -7.94 -26.58
C PRO A 199 8.19 -6.49 -26.73
N PHE A 200 8.70 -5.87 -25.66
CA PHE A 200 9.18 -4.48 -25.62
C PHE A 200 10.66 -4.38 -25.18
N ASN A 201 11.54 -5.23 -25.73
CA ASN A 201 12.99 -5.21 -25.46
C ASN A 201 13.73 -4.03 -26.15
N ILE A 202 13.15 -2.84 -26.11
CA ILE A 202 13.72 -1.57 -26.60
C ILE A 202 13.75 -0.48 -25.52
N LYS A 203 13.25 -0.80 -24.32
CA LYS A 203 13.27 0.13 -23.19
C LYS A 203 14.70 0.37 -22.71
N VAL A 204 15.01 1.62 -22.38
CA VAL A 204 16.34 1.99 -21.87
C VAL A 204 16.40 2.00 -20.35
N ASP A 205 15.27 2.23 -19.68
CA ASP A 205 15.20 2.33 -18.22
C ASP A 205 13.78 2.03 -17.70
N SER A 206 13.70 1.73 -16.40
CA SER A 206 12.47 1.62 -15.61
C SER A 206 12.55 2.59 -14.44
N ILE A 207 11.87 3.73 -14.57
CA ILE A 207 11.81 4.76 -13.54
C ILE A 207 10.68 4.41 -12.57
N ARG A 208 11.03 4.33 -11.28
CA ARG A 208 10.04 4.17 -10.22
C ARG A 208 9.67 5.52 -9.63
N ILE A 209 8.39 5.84 -9.57
CA ILE A 209 7.93 6.99 -8.77
C ILE A 209 7.99 6.60 -7.29
N GLY A 210 8.82 7.31 -6.53
CA GLY A 210 9.03 7.09 -5.10
C GLY A 210 7.94 7.70 -4.22
N ASP A 211 7.89 7.23 -2.98
CA ASP A 211 7.16 7.89 -1.90
C ASP A 211 7.85 9.21 -1.52
N PHE A 212 7.13 10.11 -0.85
CA PHE A 212 7.71 11.37 -0.41
C PHE A 212 8.77 11.17 0.66
N THR A 213 9.84 11.93 0.59
CA THR A 213 10.78 12.09 1.70
C THR A 213 10.13 12.90 2.83
N ARG A 214 10.70 12.83 4.04
CA ARG A 214 10.26 13.68 5.17
C ARG A 214 10.26 15.18 4.80
N ALA A 215 11.28 15.62 4.06
CA ALA A 215 11.39 17.01 3.62
C ALA A 215 10.29 17.40 2.63
N GLU A 216 9.92 16.49 1.73
CA GLU A 216 8.81 16.67 0.80
C GLU A 216 7.45 16.71 1.50
N VAL A 217 7.23 15.86 2.51
CA VAL A 217 6.02 15.93 3.36
C VAL A 217 5.93 17.29 4.08
N ALA A 218 7.04 17.74 4.68
CA ALA A 218 7.10 19.06 5.32
C ALA A 218 6.82 20.20 4.33
N THR A 219 7.39 20.12 3.12
CA THR A 219 7.16 21.10 2.05
C THR A 219 5.68 21.13 1.63
N LEU A 220 5.06 19.96 1.49
CA LEU A 220 3.65 19.83 1.12
C LEU A 220 2.75 20.45 2.21
N TYR A 221 2.96 20.13 3.47
CA TYR A 221 2.14 20.67 4.58
C TYR A 221 2.38 22.16 4.80
N ALA A 222 3.60 22.65 4.55
CA ALA A 222 3.91 24.09 4.60
C ALA A 222 3.10 24.91 3.59
N GLN A 223 2.66 24.34 2.46
CA GLN A 223 1.78 25.03 1.52
C GLN A 223 0.43 25.38 2.17
N HIS A 224 -0.11 24.48 2.98
CA HIS A 224 -1.33 24.74 3.75
C HIS A 224 -1.08 25.84 4.77
N THR A 225 -0.04 25.71 5.60
CA THR A 225 0.31 26.74 6.59
C THR A 225 0.49 28.12 5.97
N ALA A 226 1.15 28.21 4.81
CA ALA A 226 1.30 29.48 4.09
C ALA A 226 -0.03 30.05 3.58
N ALA A 227 -0.98 29.19 3.18
CA ALA A 227 -2.27 29.61 2.66
C ALA A 227 -3.29 29.97 3.75
N THR A 228 -3.19 29.37 4.94
CA THR A 228 -4.24 29.43 5.98
C THR A 228 -3.77 30.07 7.28
N GLY A 229 -2.46 30.11 7.53
CA GLY A 229 -1.88 30.43 8.83
C GLY A 229 -1.97 29.30 9.87
N GLN A 230 -2.61 28.18 9.55
CA GLN A 230 -2.71 27.04 10.46
C GLN A 230 -1.42 26.20 10.39
N GLU A 231 -0.70 26.15 11.50
CA GLU A 231 0.59 25.47 11.60
C GLU A 231 0.45 23.99 11.94
N PHE A 232 1.39 23.19 11.45
CA PHE A 232 1.67 21.85 11.96
C PHE A 232 2.88 21.91 12.89
N SER A 233 2.75 21.36 14.10
CA SER A 233 3.90 21.19 15.00
C SER A 233 4.96 20.25 14.39
N CYS A 234 6.21 20.37 14.85
CA CYS A 234 7.28 19.46 14.40
C CYS A 234 6.95 17.99 14.72
N ALA A 235 6.37 17.72 15.90
CA ALA A 235 5.95 16.38 16.30
C ALA A 235 4.85 15.82 15.38
N ALA A 236 3.87 16.64 14.98
CA ALA A 236 2.84 16.25 14.03
C ALA A 236 3.43 15.85 12.66
N LEU A 237 4.39 16.64 12.16
CA LEU A 237 5.07 16.34 10.90
C LEU A 237 5.88 15.04 10.96
N ASP A 238 6.61 14.84 12.06
CA ASP A 238 7.38 13.61 12.29
C ASP A 238 6.48 12.38 12.38
N LEU A 239 5.37 12.50 13.12
CA LEU A 239 4.43 11.41 13.29
C LEU A 239 3.67 11.10 11.99
N ALA A 240 3.27 12.12 11.22
CA ALA A 240 2.65 11.95 9.91
C ALA A 240 3.60 11.23 8.94
N TYR A 241 4.90 11.61 8.92
CA TYR A 241 5.88 10.89 8.12
C TYR A 241 6.09 9.46 8.62
N TYR A 242 6.18 9.24 9.93
CA TYR A 242 6.33 7.91 10.52
C TYR A 242 5.19 6.96 10.10
N TYR A 243 3.94 7.38 10.25
CA TYR A 243 2.78 6.53 9.94
C TYR A 243 2.60 6.24 8.45
N THR A 244 2.96 7.19 7.60
CA THR A 244 2.75 7.06 6.16
C THR A 244 3.97 6.53 5.42
N GLN A 245 5.15 6.66 6.02
CA GLN A 245 6.45 6.52 5.36
C GLN A 245 6.54 7.31 4.05
N GLY A 246 5.81 8.43 3.97
CA GLY A 246 5.77 9.30 2.79
C GLY A 246 4.83 8.85 1.68
N GLN A 247 4.05 7.78 1.86
CA GLN A 247 3.13 7.30 0.83
C GLN A 247 2.16 8.45 0.44
N PRO A 248 2.11 8.88 -0.84
CA PRO A 248 1.49 10.15 -1.21
C PRO A 248 0.02 10.30 -0.83
N TRP A 249 -0.77 9.23 -0.98
CA TRP A 249 -2.18 9.25 -0.62
C TRP A 249 -2.41 9.31 0.89
N LEU A 250 -1.66 8.55 1.67
CA LEU A 250 -1.75 8.50 3.12
C LEU A 250 -1.34 9.84 3.72
N VAL A 251 -0.29 10.47 3.17
CA VAL A 251 0.13 11.83 3.56
C VAL A 251 -0.99 12.84 3.36
N ASN A 252 -1.65 12.82 2.19
CA ASN A 252 -2.78 13.71 1.92
C ASN A 252 -4.01 13.34 2.77
N ALA A 253 -4.27 12.05 2.97
CA ALA A 253 -5.42 11.56 3.71
C ALA A 253 -5.37 11.91 5.20
N LEU A 254 -4.19 11.83 5.83
CA LEU A 254 -4.04 12.28 7.23
C LEU A 254 -4.33 13.77 7.37
N ALA A 255 -3.76 14.60 6.49
CA ALA A 255 -4.02 16.05 6.53
C ALA A 255 -5.49 16.39 6.27
N ALA A 256 -6.10 15.75 5.27
CA ALA A 256 -7.52 15.91 4.96
C ALA A 256 -8.43 15.44 6.11
N GLU A 257 -8.08 14.34 6.79
CA GLU A 257 -8.85 13.86 7.95
C GLU A 257 -8.79 14.89 9.09
N VAL A 258 -7.61 15.41 9.43
CA VAL A 258 -7.46 16.44 10.48
C VAL A 258 -8.21 17.72 10.13
N ILE A 259 -8.06 18.22 8.90
CA ILE A 259 -8.54 19.55 8.50
C ILE A 259 -10.02 19.50 8.13
N ASP A 260 -10.45 18.56 7.31
CA ASP A 260 -11.80 18.57 6.73
C ASP A 260 -12.81 17.76 7.56
N LYS A 261 -12.36 16.65 8.16
CA LYS A 261 -13.25 15.72 8.90
C LYS A 261 -13.28 16.01 10.39
N MET A 262 -12.11 16.13 11.02
CA MET A 262 -11.98 16.49 12.43
C MET A 262 -12.19 17.99 12.65
N ARG A 263 -11.93 18.82 11.62
CA ARG A 263 -12.12 20.29 11.66
C ARG A 263 -11.34 20.96 12.77
N ILE A 264 -10.11 20.50 13.00
CA ILE A 264 -9.19 21.15 13.94
C ILE A 264 -8.91 22.57 13.44
N GLN A 265 -9.08 23.56 14.32
CA GLN A 265 -8.86 24.99 14.01
C GLN A 265 -7.60 25.56 14.66
N THR A 266 -7.01 24.83 15.61
CA THR A 266 -5.76 25.19 16.29
C THR A 266 -4.56 24.68 15.51
N THR A 267 -3.35 24.95 16.03
CA THR A 267 -2.14 24.25 15.60
C THR A 267 -2.37 22.74 15.63
N ILE A 268 -1.96 22.06 14.55
CA ILE A 268 -2.10 20.62 14.40
C ILE A 268 -0.95 19.94 15.15
N THR A 269 -1.30 19.13 16.14
CA THR A 269 -0.38 18.40 17.01
C THR A 269 -0.28 16.92 16.58
N ASP A 270 0.70 16.23 17.14
CA ASP A 270 0.85 14.78 17.05
C ASP A 270 -0.39 14.03 17.55
N ASP A 271 -1.03 14.48 18.62
CA ASP A 271 -2.31 13.89 19.08
C ASP A 271 -3.39 13.93 17.99
N HIS A 272 -3.51 15.04 17.25
CA HIS A 272 -4.46 15.14 16.14
C HIS A 272 -4.11 14.19 14.99
N ILE A 273 -2.81 13.98 14.72
CA ILE A 273 -2.35 13.03 13.70
C ILE A 273 -2.60 11.59 14.13
N ASP A 274 -2.39 11.27 15.41
CA ASP A 274 -2.68 9.95 15.96
C ASP A 274 -4.18 9.62 15.86
N GLU A 275 -5.04 10.55 16.27
CA GLU A 275 -6.49 10.38 16.12
C GLU A 275 -6.91 10.24 14.64
N ALA A 276 -6.31 11.04 13.73
CA ALA A 276 -6.57 10.93 12.30
C ALA A 276 -6.16 9.57 11.72
N LYS A 277 -5.02 9.01 12.16
CA LYS A 277 -4.55 7.67 11.78
C LYS A 277 -5.61 6.62 12.14
N GLU A 278 -6.08 6.63 13.38
CA GLU A 278 -7.09 5.70 13.90
C GLU A 278 -8.39 5.76 13.09
N ARG A 279 -8.90 6.97 12.86
CA ARG A 279 -10.11 7.20 12.06
C ARG A 279 -9.94 6.70 10.63
N LEU A 280 -8.77 6.93 10.03
CA LEU A 280 -8.44 6.46 8.68
C LEU A 280 -8.42 4.94 8.59
N ILE A 281 -7.82 4.24 9.56
CA ILE A 281 -7.76 2.78 9.59
C ILE A 281 -9.15 2.16 9.73
N LEU A 282 -9.97 2.70 10.62
CA LEU A 282 -11.35 2.26 10.82
C LEU A 282 -12.19 2.44 9.55
N ALA A 283 -12.16 3.64 8.95
CA ALA A 283 -12.89 3.94 7.72
C ALA A 283 -12.39 3.13 6.53
N ARG A 284 -11.09 2.82 6.47
CA ARG A 284 -10.53 2.09 5.34
C ARG A 284 -10.78 0.60 5.44
N ALA A 285 -10.76 0.01 6.64
CA ALA A 285 -11.10 -1.40 6.84
C ALA A 285 -12.46 -1.79 6.23
N THR A 286 -13.43 -0.86 6.22
CA THR A 286 -14.76 -1.08 5.61
C THR A 286 -14.78 -0.95 4.08
N HIS A 287 -13.72 -0.44 3.44
CA HIS A 287 -13.65 -0.16 1.99
C HIS A 287 -12.54 -0.92 1.25
N LEU A 288 -11.91 -1.92 1.89
CA LEU A 288 -10.69 -2.58 1.42
C LEU A 288 -10.90 -3.90 0.66
N ASP A 289 -12.04 -4.07 -0.01
CA ASP A 289 -12.33 -5.29 -0.79
C ASP A 289 -11.23 -5.62 -1.81
N SER A 290 -10.62 -4.60 -2.43
CA SER A 290 -9.52 -4.80 -3.37
C SER A 290 -8.23 -5.33 -2.71
N LEU A 291 -8.01 -5.02 -1.42
CA LEU A 291 -6.86 -5.50 -0.66
C LEU A 291 -7.08 -6.94 -0.20
N VAL A 292 -8.30 -7.29 0.23
CA VAL A 292 -8.68 -8.66 0.61
C VAL A 292 -8.33 -9.64 -0.50
N ALA A 293 -8.80 -9.37 -1.72
CA ALA A 293 -8.55 -10.23 -2.87
C ALA A 293 -7.05 -10.45 -3.13
N LYS A 294 -6.21 -9.43 -2.88
CA LYS A 294 -4.75 -9.52 -3.01
C LYS A 294 -4.09 -10.29 -1.88
N LEU A 295 -4.52 -10.06 -0.63
CA LEU A 295 -4.00 -10.78 0.53
C LEU A 295 -4.36 -12.27 0.52
N THR A 296 -5.38 -12.68 -0.26
CA THR A 296 -5.72 -14.09 -0.47
C THR A 296 -4.91 -14.78 -1.58
N GLU A 297 -4.11 -14.04 -2.37
CA GLU A 297 -3.28 -14.66 -3.41
C GLU A 297 -2.13 -15.47 -2.78
N PRO A 298 -1.91 -16.74 -3.16
CA PRO A 298 -0.86 -17.59 -2.53
C PRO A 298 0.54 -16.96 -2.56
N ARG A 299 0.89 -16.28 -3.66
CA ARG A 299 2.17 -15.57 -3.77
C ARG A 299 2.33 -14.39 -2.82
N VAL A 300 1.23 -13.71 -2.48
CA VAL A 300 1.23 -12.60 -1.51
C VAL A 300 1.32 -13.16 -0.11
N GLN A 301 0.56 -14.22 0.18
CA GLN A 301 0.58 -14.92 1.48
C GLN A 301 1.99 -15.38 1.84
N ARG A 302 2.71 -16.01 0.91
CA ARG A 302 4.11 -16.46 1.12
C ARG A 302 5.04 -15.37 1.62
N VAL A 303 4.79 -14.09 1.27
CA VAL A 303 5.58 -12.94 1.70
C VAL A 303 5.03 -12.31 2.97
N ILE A 304 3.72 -12.08 3.04
CA ILE A 304 3.08 -11.33 4.13
C ILE A 304 2.99 -12.16 5.41
N GLU A 305 2.75 -13.48 5.33
CA GLU A 305 2.60 -14.34 6.49
C GLU A 305 3.88 -14.38 7.36
N PRO A 306 5.09 -14.62 6.80
CA PRO A 306 6.33 -14.51 7.58
C PRO A 306 6.56 -13.12 8.17
N LEU A 307 6.10 -12.06 7.49
CA LEU A 307 6.22 -10.68 7.99
C LEU A 307 5.38 -10.47 9.25
N ILE A 308 4.12 -10.91 9.22
CA ILE A 308 3.23 -10.86 10.38
C ILE A 308 3.75 -11.77 11.51
N ALA A 309 4.28 -12.96 11.16
CA ALA A 309 4.74 -13.97 12.10
C ALA A 309 6.04 -13.60 12.83
N GLY A 310 6.78 -12.60 12.37
CA GLY A 310 8.12 -12.31 12.92
C GLY A 310 9.20 -13.29 12.46
N THR A 311 8.90 -14.21 11.52
CA THR A 311 9.83 -15.28 11.14
C THR A 311 10.81 -14.83 10.06
N MET A 312 11.93 -15.57 9.99
CA MET A 312 12.89 -15.43 8.89
C MET A 312 12.26 -15.90 7.60
N THR A 313 12.51 -15.11 6.57
CA THR A 313 11.94 -15.31 5.26
C THR A 313 12.68 -16.42 4.48
N PRO A 314 11.99 -17.26 3.68
CA PRO A 314 12.64 -18.28 2.86
C PRO A 314 13.67 -17.68 1.87
N LEU A 315 14.80 -18.36 1.66
CA LEU A 315 15.92 -17.89 0.84
C LEU A 315 15.86 -18.34 -0.64
N ASP A 316 14.72 -18.83 -1.13
CA ASP A 316 14.62 -19.39 -2.49
C ASP A 316 14.37 -18.35 -3.60
N LEU A 317 14.62 -18.73 -4.86
CA LEU A 317 14.47 -17.84 -6.01
C LEU A 317 13.00 -17.48 -6.30
N THR A 318 12.06 -18.41 -6.06
CA THR A 318 10.61 -18.16 -6.22
C THR A 318 10.11 -17.10 -5.24
N PHE A 319 10.71 -17.03 -4.06
CA PHE A 319 10.43 -16.04 -3.05
C PHE A 319 10.83 -14.62 -3.50
N ASN A 320 11.93 -14.48 -4.26
CA ASN A 320 12.35 -13.17 -4.78
C ASN A 320 11.37 -12.56 -5.80
N ASP A 321 10.79 -13.39 -6.66
CA ASP A 321 9.77 -12.95 -7.63
C ASP A 321 8.46 -12.54 -6.91
N ASP A 322 8.10 -13.25 -5.85
CA ASP A 322 6.96 -12.90 -5.00
C ASP A 322 7.18 -11.60 -4.24
N VAL A 323 8.36 -11.41 -3.65
CA VAL A 323 8.73 -10.14 -2.99
C VAL A 323 8.64 -8.98 -3.97
N THR A 324 9.16 -9.14 -5.19
CA THR A 324 9.09 -8.10 -6.22
C THR A 324 7.64 -7.73 -6.53
N TYR A 325 6.78 -8.72 -6.70
CA TYR A 325 5.35 -8.49 -6.92
C TYR A 325 4.65 -7.81 -5.75
N VAL A 326 4.89 -8.26 -4.53
CA VAL A 326 4.28 -7.66 -3.32
C VAL A 326 4.77 -6.24 -3.11
N ARG A 327 6.02 -5.94 -3.51
CA ARG A 327 6.59 -4.59 -3.51
C ARG A 327 5.93 -3.69 -4.57
N ASP A 328 5.65 -4.22 -5.76
CA ASP A 328 4.93 -3.50 -6.82
C ASP A 328 3.47 -3.22 -6.46
N LEU A 329 2.85 -4.10 -5.66
CA LEU A 329 1.54 -3.83 -5.04
C LEU A 329 1.61 -2.70 -3.99
N GLY A 330 2.80 -2.34 -3.50
CA GLY A 330 3.01 -1.33 -2.46
C GLY A 330 2.71 -1.83 -1.05
N LEU A 331 2.65 -3.15 -0.83
CA LEU A 331 2.37 -3.72 0.49
C LEU A 331 3.64 -3.81 1.36
N ILE A 332 4.81 -3.88 0.73
CA ILE A 332 6.11 -3.88 1.41
C ILE A 332 6.99 -2.72 0.95
N ALA A 333 7.94 -2.34 1.80
CA ALA A 333 8.83 -1.23 1.57
C ALA A 333 9.78 -1.46 0.38
N ASN A 334 10.21 -0.36 -0.23
CA ASN A 334 11.20 -0.35 -1.30
C ASN A 334 12.63 -0.20 -0.77
N ASP A 335 12.97 -0.93 0.27
CA ASP A 335 14.34 -1.01 0.76
C ASP A 335 14.84 -2.48 0.71
N LYS A 336 16.11 -2.67 1.12
CA LYS A 336 16.75 -3.99 1.10
C LYS A 336 16.09 -4.96 2.09
N THR A 337 15.40 -4.45 3.10
CA THR A 337 14.79 -5.21 4.17
C THR A 337 13.33 -5.45 3.83
N VAL A 338 12.91 -6.71 3.79
CA VAL A 338 11.50 -7.03 3.57
C VAL A 338 10.74 -6.66 4.84
N ARG A 339 9.92 -5.61 4.75
CA ARG A 339 9.03 -5.12 5.82
C ARG A 339 7.76 -4.55 5.21
N ILE A 340 6.67 -4.50 5.97
CA ILE A 340 5.44 -3.83 5.53
C ILE A 340 5.74 -2.36 5.21
N ALA A 341 5.09 -1.84 4.17
CA ALA A 341 5.44 -0.55 3.58
C ALA A 341 5.41 0.61 4.58
N ASN A 342 4.41 0.63 5.48
CA ASN A 342 4.22 1.65 6.49
C ASN A 342 3.39 1.13 7.68
N PRO A 343 3.45 1.79 8.85
CA PRO A 343 2.68 1.40 10.04
C PRO A 343 1.17 1.29 9.81
N ILE A 344 0.56 2.21 9.03
CA ILE A 344 -0.87 2.15 8.72
C ILE A 344 -1.23 0.84 8.00
N TYR A 345 -0.43 0.43 7.01
CA TYR A 345 -0.63 -0.84 6.31
C TYR A 345 -0.38 -2.06 7.21
N ASN A 346 0.55 -1.97 8.15
CA ASN A 346 0.80 -3.06 9.11
C ASN A 346 -0.47 -3.37 9.92
N GLU A 347 -1.16 -2.34 10.38
CA GLU A 347 -2.41 -2.47 11.14
C GLU A 347 -3.58 -2.89 10.23
N VAL A 348 -3.74 -2.23 9.08
CA VAL A 348 -4.82 -2.50 8.11
C VAL A 348 -4.79 -3.94 7.62
N ILE A 349 -3.61 -4.48 7.26
CA ILE A 349 -3.48 -5.85 6.75
C ILE A 349 -4.01 -6.84 7.79
N VAL A 350 -3.59 -6.69 9.05
CA VAL A 350 -4.00 -7.63 10.08
C VAL A 350 -5.49 -7.51 10.39
N ARG A 351 -6.01 -6.28 10.46
CA ARG A 351 -7.45 -6.04 10.65
C ARG A 351 -8.28 -6.69 9.56
N VAL A 352 -7.85 -6.57 8.30
CA VAL A 352 -8.50 -7.20 7.15
C VAL A 352 -8.46 -8.73 7.24
N LEU A 353 -7.32 -9.32 7.62
CA LEU A 353 -7.19 -10.77 7.78
C LEU A 353 -8.02 -11.31 8.96
N GLY A 354 -8.15 -10.53 10.04
CA GLY A 354 -8.95 -10.86 11.22
C GLY A 354 -10.46 -10.64 11.06
N ALA A 355 -10.92 -9.87 10.07
CA ALA A 355 -12.32 -9.47 9.93
C ALA A 355 -13.29 -10.66 9.86
N GLY A 356 -12.89 -11.74 9.18
CA GLY A 356 -13.69 -12.98 9.14
C GLY A 356 -13.87 -13.63 10.51
N VAL A 357 -12.85 -13.55 11.37
CA VAL A 357 -12.94 -14.01 12.76
C VAL A 357 -13.84 -13.08 13.57
N GLU A 358 -13.65 -11.76 13.45
CA GLU A 358 -14.41 -10.74 14.18
C GLU A 358 -15.94 -10.92 14.02
N ASN A 359 -16.40 -11.28 12.82
CA ASN A 359 -17.81 -11.55 12.54
C ASN A 359 -18.43 -12.71 13.34
N ASN A 360 -17.59 -13.62 13.86
CA ASN A 360 -18.01 -14.75 14.68
C ASN A 360 -17.93 -14.45 16.19
N ILE A 361 -17.52 -13.24 16.58
CA ILE A 361 -17.35 -12.83 17.98
C ILE A 361 -18.60 -12.09 18.46
N HIS A 362 -19.51 -12.83 19.08
CA HIS A 362 -20.78 -12.32 19.59
C HIS A 362 -20.68 -11.81 21.03
N VAL A 363 -19.72 -10.91 21.29
CA VAL A 363 -19.60 -10.20 22.57
C VAL A 363 -20.08 -8.76 22.44
N GLU A 364 -20.59 -8.21 23.55
CA GLU A 364 -20.98 -6.81 23.67
C GLU A 364 -19.78 -6.00 24.22
N PRO A 365 -19.19 -5.07 23.45
CA PRO A 365 -17.99 -4.34 23.86
C PRO A 365 -18.15 -3.56 25.17
N ALA A 366 -19.35 -3.02 25.42
CA ALA A 366 -19.66 -2.29 26.64
C ALA A 366 -19.55 -3.16 27.90
N SER A 367 -19.69 -4.49 27.78
CA SER A 367 -19.60 -5.40 28.92
C SER A 367 -18.18 -5.51 29.51
N PHE A 368 -17.16 -5.10 28.75
CA PHE A 368 -15.76 -5.03 29.19
C PHE A 368 -15.36 -3.64 29.70
N ARG A 369 -16.29 -2.70 29.84
CA ARG A 369 -15.99 -1.37 30.39
C ARG A 369 -16.35 -1.30 31.87
N LEU A 370 -15.40 -0.82 32.66
CA LEU A 370 -15.62 -0.43 34.04
C LEU A 370 -16.45 0.87 34.09
N PRO A 371 -17.11 1.17 35.21
CA PRO A 371 -17.93 2.38 35.34
C PRO A 371 -17.19 3.70 35.08
N ASP A 372 -15.86 3.72 35.25
CA ASP A 372 -15.01 4.89 34.99
C ASP A 372 -14.50 4.97 33.54
N GLY A 373 -14.94 4.07 32.67
CA GLY A 373 -14.58 4.01 31.26
C GLY A 373 -13.31 3.21 30.95
N ARG A 374 -12.60 2.71 31.98
CA ARG A 374 -11.46 1.80 31.78
C ARG A 374 -11.90 0.44 31.23
N LEU A 375 -10.97 -0.27 30.62
CA LEU A 375 -11.15 -1.63 30.15
C LEU A 375 -10.92 -2.60 31.31
N ASP A 376 -11.90 -3.47 31.56
CA ASP A 376 -11.74 -4.64 32.45
C ASP A 376 -10.89 -5.70 31.74
N PHE A 377 -9.59 -5.46 31.76
CA PHE A 377 -8.61 -6.27 31.04
C PHE A 377 -8.48 -7.70 31.58
N PRO A 378 -8.51 -7.97 32.91
CA PRO A 378 -8.56 -9.34 33.43
C PRO A 378 -9.78 -10.13 32.94
N ARG A 379 -10.96 -9.48 32.89
CA ARG A 379 -12.16 -10.09 32.32
C ARG A 379 -11.99 -10.37 30.83
N LEU A 380 -11.44 -9.42 30.07
CA LEU A 380 -11.14 -9.60 28.65
C LEU A 380 -10.29 -10.85 28.41
N LEU A 381 -9.18 -11.01 29.14
CA LEU A 381 -8.30 -12.17 29.00
C LEU A 381 -9.03 -13.47 29.35
N THR A 382 -9.81 -13.47 30.43
CA THR A 382 -10.55 -14.65 30.89
C THR A 382 -11.60 -15.08 29.86
N GLU A 383 -12.37 -14.13 29.32
CA GLU A 383 -13.37 -14.40 28.29
C GLU A 383 -12.71 -14.77 26.95
N PHE A 384 -11.57 -14.19 26.61
CA PHE A 384 -10.76 -14.60 25.46
C PHE A 384 -10.32 -16.07 25.61
N ALA A 385 -9.82 -16.48 26.77
CA ALA A 385 -9.40 -17.86 26.99
C ALA A 385 -10.59 -18.83 26.87
N ALA A 386 -11.77 -18.47 27.37
CA ALA A 386 -12.99 -19.27 27.21
C ALA A 386 -13.42 -19.38 25.74
N PHE A 387 -13.37 -18.27 24.99
CA PHE A 387 -13.63 -18.24 23.55
C PHE A 387 -12.60 -19.08 22.78
N TRP A 388 -11.31 -18.95 23.09
CA TRP A 388 -10.23 -19.71 22.47
C TRP A 388 -10.40 -21.21 22.67
N LYS A 389 -10.74 -21.66 23.89
CA LYS A 389 -11.03 -23.07 24.18
C LYS A 389 -12.19 -23.63 23.36
N LYS A 390 -13.19 -22.81 23.05
CA LYS A 390 -14.41 -23.23 22.35
C LYS A 390 -14.24 -23.22 20.84
N ASP A 391 -13.66 -22.15 20.30
CA ASP A 391 -13.72 -21.83 18.87
C ASP A 391 -12.32 -21.74 18.21
N GLY A 392 -11.24 -21.71 19.00
CA GLY A 392 -9.87 -21.43 18.54
C GLY A 392 -9.35 -22.41 17.48
N GLU A 393 -9.56 -23.72 17.65
CA GLU A 393 -9.12 -24.73 16.68
C GLU A 393 -9.85 -24.58 15.33
N ILE A 394 -11.17 -24.35 15.35
CA ILE A 394 -11.98 -24.20 14.14
C ILE A 394 -11.61 -22.91 13.41
N LEU A 395 -11.45 -21.82 14.16
CA LEU A 395 -11.12 -20.52 13.60
C LEU A 395 -9.72 -20.53 12.99
N THR A 396 -8.74 -21.14 13.65
CA THR A 396 -7.37 -21.24 13.11
C THR A 396 -7.27 -22.16 11.89
N ALA A 397 -8.02 -23.27 11.86
CA ALA A 397 -8.05 -24.19 10.72
C ALA A 397 -8.61 -23.56 9.44
N LYS A 398 -9.56 -22.61 9.57
CA LYS A 398 -10.19 -21.90 8.44
C LYS A 398 -9.40 -20.70 7.93
N GLN A 399 -8.32 -20.29 8.62
CA GLN A 399 -7.48 -19.17 8.19
C GLN A 399 -6.55 -19.58 7.05
N ASN A 400 -6.44 -18.75 6.02
CA ASN A 400 -5.42 -18.94 4.98
C ASN A 400 -4.00 -18.62 5.47
N TYR A 401 -3.89 -17.78 6.50
CA TYR A 401 -2.64 -17.42 7.17
C TYR A 401 -2.43 -18.35 8.37
N HIS A 402 -2.16 -19.62 8.08
CA HIS A 402 -2.06 -20.66 9.09
C HIS A 402 -1.03 -20.33 10.16
N GLU A 403 0.18 -19.88 9.81
CA GLU A 403 1.28 -19.60 10.74
C GLU A 403 0.96 -18.53 11.77
N THR A 404 0.13 -17.55 11.41
CA THR A 404 -0.23 -16.40 12.25
C THR A 404 -1.66 -16.45 12.76
N ALA A 405 -2.37 -17.56 12.53
CA ALA A 405 -3.78 -17.67 12.82
C ALA A 405 -4.14 -17.34 14.29
N PRO A 406 -3.42 -17.82 15.33
CA PRO A 406 -3.71 -17.44 16.70
C PRO A 406 -3.58 -15.94 16.97
N GLN A 407 -2.55 -15.31 16.40
CA GLN A 407 -2.36 -13.86 16.51
C GLN A 407 -3.52 -13.11 15.85
N LEU A 408 -3.95 -13.54 14.66
CA LEU A 408 -5.10 -12.95 13.97
C LEU A 408 -6.40 -13.10 14.78
N VAL A 409 -6.61 -14.24 15.43
CA VAL A 409 -7.79 -14.49 16.26
C VAL A 409 -7.80 -13.60 17.50
N LEU A 410 -6.67 -13.51 18.23
CA LEU A 410 -6.57 -12.61 19.37
C LEU A 410 -6.76 -11.14 18.95
N MET A 411 -6.15 -10.72 17.85
CA MET A 411 -6.30 -9.35 17.36
C MET A 411 -7.75 -9.06 16.94
N ALA A 412 -8.43 -9.98 16.26
CA ALA A 412 -9.85 -9.83 15.94
C ALA A 412 -10.72 -9.71 17.20
N TYR A 413 -10.41 -10.49 18.24
CA TYR A 413 -11.09 -10.42 19.54
C TYR A 413 -10.87 -9.09 20.24
N LEU A 414 -9.63 -8.61 20.28
CA LEU A 414 -9.30 -7.31 20.84
C LEU A 414 -9.98 -6.19 20.04
N HIS A 415 -9.89 -6.20 18.71
CA HIS A 415 -10.58 -5.22 17.87
C HIS A 415 -12.08 -5.19 18.18
N ARG A 416 -12.75 -6.35 18.27
CA ARG A 416 -14.19 -6.41 18.59
C ARG A 416 -14.54 -5.66 19.87
N ILE A 417 -13.73 -5.80 20.92
CA ILE A 417 -13.99 -5.23 22.26
C ILE A 417 -13.52 -3.78 22.39
N VAL A 418 -12.42 -3.44 21.72
CA VAL A 418 -11.81 -2.11 21.74
C VAL A 418 -12.57 -1.15 20.80
N ASN A 419 -13.17 -1.67 19.72
CA ASN A 419 -14.12 -0.97 18.84
C ASN A 419 -15.31 -0.45 19.69
N GLY A 420 -15.21 0.80 20.15
CA GLY A 420 -16.09 1.37 21.17
C GLY A 420 -15.47 2.55 21.94
N GLY A 421 -14.19 2.85 21.71
CA GLY A 421 -13.53 4.06 22.19
C GLY A 421 -12.05 3.92 22.56
N GLY A 422 -11.40 2.77 22.27
CA GLY A 422 -9.96 2.58 22.43
C GLY A 422 -9.26 2.21 21.13
N HIS A 423 -7.95 1.98 21.21
CA HIS A 423 -7.03 1.75 20.09
C HIS A 423 -6.11 0.56 20.37
N ILE A 424 -5.60 -0.06 19.32
CA ILE A 424 -4.60 -1.14 19.42
C ILE A 424 -3.42 -0.74 18.55
N ASP A 425 -2.29 -0.41 19.18
CA ASP A 425 -1.08 -0.17 18.41
C ASP A 425 -0.30 -1.45 18.19
N ARG A 426 0.26 -1.53 16.99
CA ARG A 426 1.26 -2.51 16.60
C ARG A 426 2.54 -1.77 16.26
N GLU A 427 3.63 -2.20 16.90
CA GLU A 427 4.97 -1.63 16.76
C GLU A 427 5.14 -0.20 17.30
N TYR A 428 5.36 -0.10 18.62
CA TYR A 428 6.04 1.05 19.24
C TYR A 428 7.53 0.71 19.44
N GLY A 429 8.40 1.33 18.63
CA GLY A 429 9.85 1.32 18.86
C GLY A 429 10.66 0.41 17.92
N ILE A 430 11.50 1.07 17.12
CA ILE A 430 12.58 0.54 16.28
C ILE A 430 13.39 -0.52 17.04
N GLY A 431 13.33 -1.79 16.60
CA GLY A 431 14.15 -2.85 17.17
C GLY A 431 13.83 -4.23 16.59
N HIS A 432 14.87 -5.02 16.32
CA HIS A 432 14.75 -6.36 15.73
C HIS A 432 14.20 -7.38 16.75
N GLY A 433 12.88 -7.54 16.72
CA GLY A 433 12.04 -8.52 17.42
C GLY A 433 10.59 -8.05 17.26
N ARG A 434 9.77 -8.73 16.46
CA ARG A 434 8.46 -8.21 16.01
C ARG A 434 7.38 -8.40 17.08
N ILE A 435 6.47 -7.42 17.15
CA ILE A 435 5.77 -6.87 18.33
C ILE A 435 4.37 -7.48 18.60
N ASP A 436 3.85 -7.67 19.83
CA ASP A 436 3.78 -6.88 21.12
C ASP A 436 2.66 -5.79 21.15
N LEU A 437 1.40 -6.18 21.29
CA LEU A 437 0.24 -5.28 21.17
C LEU A 437 0.15 -4.30 22.35
N LEU A 438 -0.15 -3.03 22.08
CA LEU A 438 -0.56 -2.06 23.10
C LEU A 438 -2.03 -1.74 22.96
N VAL A 439 -2.82 -2.16 23.95
CA VAL A 439 -4.21 -1.70 24.05
C VAL A 439 -4.22 -0.36 24.77
N ARG A 440 -4.73 0.67 24.10
CA ARG A 440 -4.94 2.02 24.66
C ARG A 440 -6.42 2.27 24.85
N GLN A 441 -6.85 2.53 26.07
CA GLN A 441 -8.24 2.88 26.36
C GLN A 441 -8.30 4.27 27.00
N PRO A 442 -8.69 5.30 26.24
CA PRO A 442 -9.07 6.60 26.78
C PRO A 442 -10.18 6.46 27.83
N TYR A 443 -10.03 7.18 28.94
CA TYR A 443 -11.01 7.28 30.01
C TYR A 443 -10.97 8.67 30.64
N THR A 444 -11.96 8.99 31.48
CA THR A 444 -11.97 10.27 32.23
C THR A 444 -11.54 9.99 33.66
N GLY A 445 -10.47 10.65 34.09
CA GLY A 445 -9.96 10.57 35.46
C GLY A 445 -10.97 11.12 36.48
N THR A 446 -10.73 10.81 37.74
CA THR A 446 -11.56 11.32 38.86
C THR A 446 -11.48 12.84 39.02
N ASP A 447 -10.49 13.48 38.42
CA ASP A 447 -10.26 14.92 38.34
C ASP A 447 -10.92 15.57 37.11
N GLY A 448 -11.62 14.79 36.27
CA GLY A 448 -12.29 15.25 35.06
C GLY A 448 -11.37 15.40 33.84
N HIS A 449 -10.08 15.10 33.95
CA HIS A 449 -9.15 15.16 32.82
C HIS A 449 -9.17 13.84 32.03
N ARG A 450 -8.89 13.92 30.73
CA ARG A 450 -8.69 12.72 29.91
C ARG A 450 -7.40 12.03 30.35
N ALA A 451 -7.50 10.73 30.57
CA ALA A 451 -6.39 9.85 30.84
C ALA A 451 -6.47 8.64 29.88
N GLU A 452 -5.41 7.85 29.85
CA GLU A 452 -5.31 6.68 28.97
C GLU A 452 -4.81 5.48 29.78
N GLN A 453 -5.56 4.38 29.72
CA GLN A 453 -5.11 3.08 30.21
C GLN A 453 -4.30 2.41 29.10
N ARG A 454 -3.19 1.78 29.48
CA ARG A 454 -2.26 1.11 28.57
C ARG A 454 -2.01 -0.31 29.06
N GLU A 455 -2.26 -1.29 28.21
CA GLU A 455 -2.04 -2.71 28.50
C GLU A 455 -1.14 -3.31 27.42
N ALA A 456 0.02 -3.85 27.83
CA ALA A 456 0.99 -4.47 26.94
C ALA A 456 0.78 -5.98 26.83
N ILE A 457 0.82 -6.53 25.61
CA ILE A 457 0.62 -7.95 25.32
C ILE A 457 1.70 -8.48 24.37
N GLU A 458 2.58 -9.34 24.85
CA GLU A 458 3.59 -10.05 24.05
C GLU A 458 3.04 -11.35 23.51
N LEU A 459 3.32 -11.64 22.24
CA LEU A 459 2.76 -12.77 21.52
C LEU A 459 3.85 -13.71 21.00
N LYS A 460 3.78 -14.97 21.43
CA LYS A 460 4.62 -16.05 20.93
C LYS A 460 3.79 -17.18 20.36
N VAL A 461 4.32 -17.81 19.33
CA VAL A 461 3.80 -19.08 18.81
C VAL A 461 4.87 -20.14 19.00
N TRP A 462 4.56 -21.17 19.76
CA TRP A 462 5.45 -22.30 19.97
C TRP A 462 5.18 -23.36 18.90
N ARG A 463 6.19 -23.63 18.06
CA ARG A 463 6.09 -24.54 16.91
C ARG A 463 6.90 -25.81 17.12
N ASP A 464 6.63 -26.82 16.29
CA ASP A 464 7.41 -28.05 16.25
C ASP A 464 8.91 -27.73 16.08
N LYS A 465 9.75 -28.48 16.80
CA LYS A 465 11.22 -28.37 16.74
C LYS A 465 11.78 -27.01 17.19
N GLN A 466 10.96 -26.13 17.76
CA GLN A 466 11.41 -24.90 18.41
C GLN A 466 11.46 -25.08 19.94
N ALA A 467 12.41 -24.39 20.57
CA ALA A 467 12.46 -24.29 22.03
C ALA A 467 11.22 -23.54 22.55
N ASP A 468 10.84 -23.79 23.81
CA ASP A 468 9.77 -23.04 24.48
C ASP A 468 10.11 -21.53 24.45
N PRO A 469 9.28 -20.68 23.82
CA PRO A 469 9.59 -19.27 23.65
C PRO A 469 9.41 -18.45 24.93
N LEU A 470 9.11 -19.07 26.08
CA LEU A 470 8.90 -18.39 27.36
C LEU A 470 10.02 -17.41 27.72
N SER A 471 11.28 -17.85 27.72
CA SER A 471 12.41 -17.01 28.14
C SER A 471 12.62 -15.82 27.18
N GLU A 472 12.48 -16.09 25.88
CA GLU A 472 12.57 -15.06 24.83
C GLU A 472 11.44 -14.03 24.97
N GLY A 473 10.19 -14.50 25.12
CA GLY A 473 9.01 -13.65 25.28
C GLY A 473 9.07 -12.80 26.56
N LEU A 474 9.52 -13.36 27.68
CA LEU A 474 9.70 -12.59 28.91
C LEU A 474 10.77 -11.49 28.76
N THR A 475 11.86 -11.78 28.05
CA THR A 475 12.91 -10.78 27.80
C THR A 475 12.42 -9.65 26.91
N GLN A 476 11.63 -9.97 25.88
CA GLN A 476 11.07 -8.98 24.95
C GLN A 476 10.00 -8.12 25.62
N LEU A 477 9.05 -8.74 26.33
CA LEU A 477 8.03 -8.04 27.11
C LEU A 477 8.68 -7.10 28.14
N ASP A 478 9.75 -7.53 28.83
CA ASP A 478 10.43 -6.69 29.81
C ASP A 478 11.02 -5.41 29.21
N GLY A 479 11.69 -5.53 28.05
CA GLY A 479 12.20 -4.37 27.32
C GLY A 479 11.09 -3.47 26.78
N TYR A 480 9.91 -4.02 26.52
CA TYR A 480 8.74 -3.24 26.12
C TYR A 480 8.11 -2.49 27.29
N LEU A 481 7.89 -3.17 28.42
CA LEU A 481 7.39 -2.58 29.65
C LEU A 481 8.29 -1.45 30.16
N ASP A 482 9.62 -1.62 30.06
CA ASP A 482 10.59 -0.59 30.44
C ASP A 482 10.44 0.68 29.60
N ARG A 483 10.34 0.54 28.28
CA ARG A 483 10.16 1.67 27.34
C ARG A 483 8.84 2.42 27.57
N LEU A 484 7.77 1.71 27.93
CA LEU A 484 6.46 2.30 28.17
C LEU A 484 6.24 2.75 29.61
N GLY A 485 7.19 2.46 30.52
CA GLY A 485 7.02 2.72 31.96
C GLY A 485 5.88 1.92 32.59
N LEU A 486 5.56 0.75 32.04
CA LEU A 486 4.47 -0.10 32.52
C LEU A 486 4.98 -1.07 33.60
N PRO A 487 4.24 -1.26 34.71
CA PRO A 487 4.66 -2.13 35.80
C PRO A 487 4.43 -3.63 35.52
N THR A 488 3.54 -3.96 34.60
CA THR A 488 3.14 -5.33 34.25
C THR A 488 2.63 -5.40 32.81
N GLY A 489 2.44 -6.61 32.31
CA GLY A 489 1.88 -6.92 31.00
C GLY A 489 1.49 -8.38 30.89
N VAL A 490 1.12 -8.80 29.68
CA VAL A 490 0.71 -10.17 29.38
C VAL A 490 1.69 -10.79 28.40
N LEU A 491 2.14 -12.00 28.67
CA LEU A 491 2.79 -12.86 27.69
C LEU A 491 1.80 -13.95 27.29
N ALA A 492 1.36 -13.96 26.04
CA ALA A 492 0.50 -14.99 25.47
C ALA A 492 1.31 -15.90 24.53
N ILE A 493 1.40 -17.19 24.90
CA ILE A 493 2.11 -18.23 24.14
C ILE A 493 1.07 -19.20 23.56
N PHE A 494 0.94 -19.20 22.24
CA PHE A 494 0.09 -20.14 21.52
C PHE A 494 0.90 -21.38 21.11
N ASP A 495 0.62 -22.52 21.73
CA ASP A 495 1.26 -23.80 21.43
C ASP A 495 0.58 -24.46 20.23
N ARG A 496 1.34 -24.57 19.14
CA ARG A 496 0.91 -25.13 17.86
C ARG A 496 1.67 -26.39 17.49
N ARG A 497 2.40 -26.98 18.44
CA ARG A 497 3.10 -28.22 18.19
C ARG A 497 2.10 -29.34 17.90
N THR A 498 2.49 -30.25 17.04
CA THR A 498 1.69 -31.42 16.67
C THR A 498 1.44 -32.37 17.84
N ASP A 499 2.29 -32.34 18.87
CA ASP A 499 2.20 -33.12 20.10
C ASP A 499 1.63 -32.32 21.28
N ALA A 500 1.13 -31.10 21.04
CA ALA A 500 0.57 -30.25 22.10
C ALA A 500 -0.71 -30.88 22.67
N ALA A 501 -0.94 -30.65 23.97
CA ALA A 501 -2.17 -31.07 24.63
C ALA A 501 -3.42 -30.40 23.99
N PRO A 502 -4.62 -30.98 24.17
CA PRO A 502 -5.86 -30.40 23.65
C PRO A 502 -6.02 -28.93 24.08
N ILE A 503 -6.61 -28.10 23.22
CA ILE A 503 -6.76 -26.65 23.46
C ILE A 503 -7.40 -26.33 24.82
N THR A 504 -8.33 -27.16 25.30
CA THR A 504 -8.99 -27.02 26.61
C THR A 504 -8.04 -27.15 27.79
N ASP A 505 -7.04 -28.03 27.65
CA ASP A 505 -6.16 -28.46 28.72
C ASP A 505 -4.90 -27.59 28.79
N ARG A 506 -4.38 -27.17 27.62
CA ARG A 506 -3.21 -26.29 27.55
C ARG A 506 -3.54 -24.82 27.78
N THR A 507 -4.79 -24.40 27.57
CA THR A 507 -5.19 -23.00 27.77
C THR A 507 -5.33 -22.67 29.25
N THR A 508 -4.29 -22.05 29.82
CA THR A 508 -4.12 -21.81 31.25
C THR A 508 -3.48 -20.45 31.54
N PHE A 509 -3.80 -19.91 32.71
CA PHE A 509 -3.17 -18.70 33.24
C PHE A 509 -2.19 -19.06 34.35
N SER A 510 -1.07 -18.35 34.40
CA SER A 510 -0.10 -18.40 35.48
C SER A 510 0.60 -17.03 35.59
N THR A 511 1.42 -16.85 36.61
CA THR A 511 2.29 -15.67 36.76
C THR A 511 3.73 -16.04 36.41
N ALA A 512 4.43 -15.14 35.75
CA ALA A 512 5.85 -15.26 35.47
C ALA A 512 6.60 -13.99 35.88
N THR A 513 7.91 -14.09 36.08
CA THR A 513 8.76 -12.96 36.46
C THR A 513 9.70 -12.64 35.30
N THR A 514 9.73 -11.37 34.90
CA THR A 514 10.65 -10.89 33.85
C THR A 514 12.10 -10.78 34.36
N PRO A 515 13.11 -10.63 33.48
CA PRO A 515 14.50 -10.43 33.90
C PRO A 515 14.71 -9.25 34.86
N ALA A 516 13.97 -8.14 34.72
CA ALA A 516 14.02 -7.01 35.65
C ALA A 516 13.17 -7.20 36.93
N GLY A 517 12.53 -8.36 37.11
CA GLY A 517 11.76 -8.68 38.32
C GLY A 517 10.30 -8.23 38.31
N ARG A 518 9.74 -7.85 37.14
CA ARG A 518 8.32 -7.49 37.02
C ARG A 518 7.46 -8.75 37.01
N GLU A 519 6.35 -8.74 37.73
CA GLU A 519 5.36 -9.81 37.67
C GLU A 519 4.45 -9.59 36.46
N VAL A 520 4.32 -10.59 35.59
CA VAL A 520 3.52 -10.55 34.37
C VAL A 520 2.55 -11.72 34.31
N THR A 521 1.43 -11.52 33.63
CA THR A 521 0.45 -12.57 33.38
C THR A 521 0.93 -13.45 32.22
N LEU A 522 1.05 -14.75 32.43
CA LEU A 522 1.36 -15.73 31.40
C LEU A 522 0.09 -16.48 31.00
N LEU A 523 -0.36 -16.27 29.77
CA LEU A 523 -1.38 -17.09 29.10
C LEU A 523 -0.68 -18.11 28.21
N ARG A 524 -0.77 -19.40 28.54
CA ARG A 524 -0.43 -20.47 27.58
C ARG A 524 -1.73 -20.95 26.95
N ALA A 525 -1.78 -21.10 25.63
CA ALA A 525 -3.00 -21.30 24.84
C ALA A 525 -2.81 -22.25 23.65
#